data_AF-A0A9E5KE55-F1
#
_entry.id   AF-A0A9E5KE55-F1
#
_cell.length_a   1.000
_cell.length_b   1.000
_cell.length_c   1.000
_cell.angle_alpha   90.00
_cell.angle_beta   90.00
_cell.angle_gamma   90.00
#
_symmetry.space_group_name_H-M   'P 1'
#
loop_
_entity.id
_entity.type
_entity.pdbx_description
1 polymer ?
#
loop_
_entity_poly.entity_id
_entity_poly.type
_entity_poly.pdbx_seq_one_letter_code
_entity_poly.pdbx_strand_id
1 'polypeptide(L)'
;MAMTDAVKDELGRLPIKKTCCRKAEVSAIALRKGSRHAVVITEEAANLAKQVGMVDGAGRVIRGMSPQIVNGPLCDAEAAWRGAFLAHGSLTEPGRSSSLEISCPGPEAALALVGSARRLNIVAKAREVRGVDRVVIRDGDAISALLTRLGAHQSVLDWEERRIRREVRATANRLANFDDANLRRSARAAVAAGARAARAIEILGEEIPEHLLEAGNLRVTHQQASLEELGALANPPMTKDAIAGRIRRLLAMADKRASELGIPNTEAGLTPDMLDA
;
A
#
# COMPACT_ATOMS: atom_id res chain seq x y z
N MET A 1 -0.51 2.71 -18.23
CA MET A 1 -0.44 3.60 -19.41
C MET A 1 -1.79 4.23 -19.70
N ALA A 2 -2.89 3.47 -19.71
CA ALA A 2 -4.25 3.98 -19.95
C ALA A 2 -4.61 5.25 -19.16
N MET A 3 -4.24 5.32 -17.88
CA MET A 3 -4.61 6.47 -17.05
C MET A 3 -3.73 7.72 -17.26
N THR A 4 -2.50 7.55 -17.76
CA THR A 4 -1.67 8.71 -18.16
C THR A 4 -2.29 9.40 -19.36
N ASP A 5 -2.70 8.61 -20.36
CA ASP A 5 -3.26 9.14 -21.60
C ASP A 5 -4.63 9.80 -21.37
N ALA A 6 -5.47 9.22 -20.51
CA ALA A 6 -6.75 9.82 -20.10
C ALA A 6 -6.56 11.20 -19.44
N VAL A 7 -5.62 11.32 -18.49
CA VAL A 7 -5.32 12.62 -17.85
C VAL A 7 -4.80 13.61 -18.88
N LYS A 8 -3.90 13.19 -19.78
CA LYS A 8 -3.35 14.10 -20.81
C LYS A 8 -4.41 14.57 -21.79
N ASP A 9 -5.31 13.69 -22.20
CA ASP A 9 -6.43 14.03 -23.08
C ASP A 9 -7.39 15.03 -22.42
N GLU A 10 -7.74 14.82 -21.14
CA GLU A 10 -8.58 15.74 -20.38
C GLU A 10 -7.92 17.11 -20.21
N LEU A 11 -6.66 17.14 -19.77
CA LEU A 11 -5.90 18.38 -19.59
C LEU A 11 -5.70 19.14 -20.91
N GLY A 12 -5.50 18.43 -22.02
CA GLY A 12 -5.30 19.02 -23.34
C GLY A 12 -6.51 19.77 -23.90
N ARG A 13 -7.71 19.54 -23.33
CA ARG A 13 -8.96 20.21 -23.73
C ARG A 13 -9.30 21.44 -22.88
N LEU A 14 -8.52 21.74 -21.85
CA LEU A 14 -8.82 22.83 -20.93
C LEU A 14 -8.60 24.20 -21.59
N PRO A 15 -9.56 25.14 -21.49
CA PRO A 15 -9.39 26.48 -22.03
C PRO A 15 -8.42 27.30 -21.16
N ILE A 16 -7.26 27.69 -21.72
CA ILE A 16 -6.29 28.55 -21.02
C ILE A 16 -6.71 30.03 -21.16
N LYS A 17 -7.36 30.55 -20.12
CA LYS A 17 -7.94 31.91 -20.09
C LYS A 17 -6.90 33.03 -19.93
N LYS A 18 -5.88 32.83 -19.08
CA LYS A 18 -4.90 33.87 -18.74
C LYS A 18 -3.62 33.73 -19.57
N THR A 19 -3.08 34.85 -20.04
CA THR A 19 -1.82 34.88 -20.80
C THR A 19 -0.63 34.40 -19.96
N CYS A 20 -0.61 34.67 -18.65
CA CYS A 20 0.43 34.16 -17.74
C CYS A 20 0.43 32.63 -17.67
N CYS A 21 -0.75 32.00 -17.59
CA CYS A 21 -0.90 30.54 -17.64
C CYS A 21 -0.41 29.95 -18.97
N ARG A 22 -0.70 30.58 -20.12
CA ARG A 22 -0.20 30.11 -21.42
C ARG A 22 1.33 30.09 -21.46
N LYS A 23 1.96 31.17 -20.99
CA LYS A 23 3.43 31.26 -20.91
C LYS A 23 4.01 30.18 -20.00
N ALA A 24 3.43 29.99 -18.82
CA ALA A 24 3.87 28.99 -17.86
C ALA A 24 3.76 27.56 -18.40
N GLU A 25 2.67 27.24 -19.10
CA GLU A 25 2.45 25.91 -19.68
C GLU A 25 3.44 25.62 -20.81
N VAL A 26 3.64 26.56 -21.74
CA VAL A 26 4.60 26.41 -22.85
C VAL A 26 6.04 26.30 -22.35
N SER A 27 6.42 27.09 -21.33
CA SER A 27 7.75 27.03 -20.72
C SER A 27 8.07 25.62 -20.20
N ALA A 28 7.07 24.93 -19.68
CA ALA A 28 7.21 23.59 -19.13
C ALA A 28 7.14 22.47 -20.19
N ILE A 29 6.61 22.76 -21.38
CA ILE A 29 6.38 21.78 -22.45
C ILE A 29 7.63 21.50 -23.30
N ALA A 30 8.63 22.39 -23.30
CA ALA A 30 9.79 22.38 -24.22
C ALA A 30 10.78 21.19 -24.09
N LEU A 31 10.32 20.05 -23.61
CA LEU A 31 11.13 18.94 -23.09
C LEU A 31 11.04 17.65 -23.94
N ARG A 32 10.19 17.59 -24.99
CA ARG A 32 9.69 16.35 -25.64
C ARG A 32 10.76 15.47 -26.31
N LYS A 33 10.75 14.15 -26.04
CA LYS A 33 11.32 13.07 -26.88
C LYS A 33 10.16 12.29 -27.52
N GLY A 34 9.80 12.61 -28.76
CA GLY A 34 8.76 11.97 -29.57
C GLY A 34 8.83 12.45 -31.02
N SER A 35 7.91 12.02 -31.89
CA SER A 35 7.83 12.43 -33.31
C SER A 35 7.96 13.96 -33.43
N ARG A 36 9.07 14.38 -34.03
CA ARG A 36 9.53 15.77 -34.08
C ARG A 36 8.67 16.53 -35.07
N HIS A 37 7.77 17.35 -34.56
CA HIS A 37 7.17 18.42 -35.34
C HIS A 37 8.07 19.64 -35.12
N ALA A 38 8.80 20.04 -36.14
CA ALA A 38 9.63 21.24 -36.09
C ALA A 38 8.75 22.43 -36.44
N VAL A 39 8.44 23.25 -35.44
CA VAL A 39 7.81 24.57 -35.67
C VAL A 39 8.95 25.57 -35.82
N VAL A 40 9.15 26.04 -37.05
CA VAL A 40 10.13 27.09 -37.34
C VAL A 40 9.41 28.43 -37.29
N ILE A 41 9.84 29.30 -36.38
CA ILE A 41 9.34 30.66 -36.26
C ILE A 41 10.32 31.55 -37.02
N THR A 42 9.88 32.10 -38.15
CA THR A 42 10.71 32.91 -39.05
C THR A 42 10.74 34.39 -38.67
N GLU A 43 9.71 34.88 -37.97
CA GLU A 43 9.58 36.26 -37.54
C GLU A 43 9.40 36.36 -36.02
N GLU A 44 10.01 37.37 -35.39
CA GLU A 44 9.91 37.63 -33.94
C GLU A 44 10.31 36.47 -33.00
N ALA A 45 11.06 35.47 -33.47
CA ALA A 45 11.44 34.29 -32.69
C ALA A 45 12.13 34.64 -31.35
N ALA A 46 13.00 35.64 -31.35
CA ALA A 46 13.68 36.12 -30.14
C ALA A 46 12.69 36.74 -29.13
N ASN A 47 11.68 37.48 -29.60
CA ASN A 47 10.66 38.07 -28.75
C ASN A 47 9.76 36.98 -28.17
N LEU A 48 9.34 36.01 -28.98
CA LEU A 48 8.55 34.90 -28.50
C LEU A 48 9.32 34.08 -27.46
N ALA A 49 10.58 33.73 -27.72
CA ALA A 49 11.42 32.97 -26.81
C ALA A 49 11.59 33.66 -25.43
N LYS A 50 11.70 35.00 -25.43
CA LYS A 50 11.69 35.81 -24.19
C LYS A 50 10.31 35.76 -23.51
N GLN A 51 9.24 35.92 -24.27
CA GLN A 51 7.87 35.91 -23.74
C GLN A 51 7.47 34.57 -23.12
N VAL A 52 7.93 33.45 -23.69
CA VAL A 52 7.70 32.08 -23.18
C VAL A 52 8.79 31.63 -22.22
N GLY A 53 9.67 32.53 -21.75
CA GLY A 53 10.65 32.21 -20.70
C GLY A 53 11.68 31.13 -21.07
N MET A 54 11.95 30.92 -22.36
CA MET A 54 13.03 30.04 -22.83
C MET A 54 14.38 30.73 -22.82
N VAL A 55 14.40 32.06 -23.00
CA VAL A 55 15.60 32.89 -22.90
C VAL A 55 15.36 34.10 -21.98
N ASP A 56 16.41 34.56 -21.33
CA ASP A 56 16.37 35.75 -20.49
C ASP A 56 16.45 37.06 -21.29
N GLY A 57 16.43 38.20 -20.60
CA GLY A 57 16.54 39.52 -21.23
C GLY A 57 17.82 39.71 -22.05
N ALA A 58 18.90 39.01 -21.68
CA ALA A 58 20.19 39.02 -22.36
C ALA A 58 20.31 37.95 -23.46
N GLY A 59 19.24 37.17 -23.73
CA GLY A 59 19.22 36.13 -24.76
C GLY A 59 19.86 34.81 -24.34
N ARG A 60 20.18 34.62 -23.05
CA ARG A 60 20.74 33.35 -22.54
C ARG A 60 19.61 32.36 -22.27
N VAL A 61 19.87 31.08 -22.56
CA VAL A 61 18.91 29.99 -22.34
C VAL A 61 18.63 29.80 -20.85
N ILE A 62 17.34 29.73 -20.49
CA ILE A 62 16.89 29.41 -19.14
C ILE A 62 16.82 27.88 -19.00
N ARG A 63 17.67 27.30 -18.13
CA ARG A 63 17.76 25.84 -17.94
C ARG A 63 16.65 25.24 -17.07
N GLY A 64 16.10 26.05 -16.17
CA GLY A 64 14.98 25.68 -15.32
C GLY A 64 13.71 26.40 -15.76
N MET A 65 12.97 26.94 -14.79
CA MET A 65 11.80 27.76 -15.05
C MET A 65 12.15 29.25 -14.90
N SER A 66 11.58 30.10 -15.74
CA SER A 66 11.80 31.55 -15.65
C SER A 66 11.43 32.09 -14.26
N PRO A 67 12.22 33.02 -13.67
CA PRO A 67 11.90 33.64 -12.39
C PRO A 67 10.51 34.28 -12.34
N GLN A 68 10.00 34.74 -13.48
CA GLN A 68 8.65 35.32 -13.58
C GLN A 68 7.54 34.30 -13.30
N ILE A 69 7.76 33.04 -13.66
CA ILE A 69 6.79 31.95 -13.42
C ILE A 69 6.98 31.40 -12.01
N VAL A 70 8.24 31.22 -11.57
CA VAL A 70 8.58 30.74 -10.23
C VAL A 70 8.01 31.67 -9.15
N ASN A 71 8.13 32.99 -9.35
CA ASN A 71 7.61 34.01 -8.44
C ASN A 71 6.22 34.53 -8.85
N GLY A 72 5.64 34.01 -9.92
CA GLY A 72 4.33 34.42 -10.44
C GLY A 72 3.17 33.99 -9.53
N PRO A 73 1.91 34.29 -9.87
CA PRO A 73 0.74 33.83 -9.11
C PRO A 73 0.62 32.29 -9.03
N LEU A 74 -0.20 31.77 -8.11
CA LEU A 74 -0.40 30.31 -7.96
C LEU A 74 -0.91 29.63 -9.24
N CYS A 75 -1.71 30.32 -10.06
CA CYS A 75 -2.19 29.80 -11.33
C CYS A 75 -1.05 29.53 -12.35
N ASP A 76 0.10 30.17 -12.19
CA ASP A 76 1.28 29.91 -13.02
C ASP A 76 2.00 28.64 -12.56
N ALA A 77 1.99 28.35 -11.26
CA ALA A 77 2.49 27.06 -10.74
C ALA A 77 1.61 25.90 -11.21
N GLU A 78 0.28 26.06 -11.21
CA GLU A 78 -0.66 25.08 -11.77
C GLU A 78 -0.43 24.88 -13.27
N ALA A 79 -0.30 25.97 -14.04
CA ALA A 79 -0.05 25.89 -15.48
C ALA A 79 1.32 25.27 -15.81
N ALA A 80 2.36 25.58 -15.03
CA ALA A 80 3.67 24.96 -15.19
C ALA A 80 3.62 23.45 -14.94
N TRP A 81 2.90 23.01 -13.90
CA TRP A 81 2.69 21.57 -13.65
C TRP A 81 1.85 20.90 -14.74
N ARG A 82 0.82 21.57 -15.25
CA ARG A 82 0.01 21.08 -16.38
C ARG A 82 0.88 20.86 -17.61
N GLY A 83 1.68 21.85 -17.99
CA GLY A 83 2.58 21.77 -19.14
C GLY A 83 3.65 20.69 -18.98
N ALA A 84 4.25 20.61 -17.80
CA ALA A 84 5.23 19.58 -17.47
C ALA A 84 4.62 18.16 -17.55
N PHE A 85 3.40 17.99 -17.05
CA PHE A 85 2.69 16.71 -17.11
C PHE A 85 2.29 16.34 -18.54
N LEU A 86 1.76 17.28 -19.32
CA LEU A 86 1.43 17.03 -20.74
C LEU A 86 2.66 16.56 -21.53
N ALA A 87 3.81 17.22 -21.33
CA ALA A 87 5.03 16.89 -22.04
C ALA A 87 5.71 15.60 -21.55
N HIS A 88 5.94 15.45 -20.24
CA HIS A 88 6.76 14.35 -19.66
C HIS A 88 6.13 13.63 -18.48
N GLY A 89 4.87 13.92 -18.21
CA GLY A 89 4.13 13.26 -17.15
C GLY A 89 3.82 11.82 -17.48
N SER A 90 3.96 11.00 -16.45
CA SER A 90 3.44 9.65 -16.38
C SER A 90 2.77 9.44 -15.03
N LEU A 91 1.64 8.75 -15.05
CA LEU A 91 0.87 8.38 -13.88
C LEU A 91 0.69 6.86 -13.86
N THR A 92 1.28 6.24 -12.83
CA THR A 92 1.14 4.82 -12.54
C THR A 92 -0.17 4.58 -11.83
N GLU A 93 -0.95 3.60 -12.30
CA GLU A 93 -2.26 3.27 -11.74
C GLU A 93 -2.21 2.88 -10.25
N PRO A 94 -3.28 3.13 -9.48
CA PRO A 94 -3.33 2.73 -8.08
C PRO A 94 -3.22 1.21 -7.97
N GLY A 95 -2.19 0.74 -7.26
CA GLY A 95 -1.89 -0.69 -7.16
C GLY A 95 -1.05 -1.00 -5.92
N ARG A 96 0.08 -1.70 -6.11
CA ARG A 96 1.07 -1.88 -5.04
C ARG A 96 1.83 -0.59 -4.74
N SER A 97 2.01 0.25 -5.74
CA SER A 97 2.67 1.55 -5.64
C SER A 97 2.00 2.52 -6.61
N SER A 98 1.64 3.69 -6.11
CA SER A 98 1.17 4.81 -6.91
C SER A 98 2.32 5.79 -7.11
N SER A 99 2.51 6.27 -8.33
CA SER A 99 3.46 7.34 -8.61
C SER A 99 2.99 8.24 -9.73
N LEU A 100 3.13 9.54 -9.52
CA LEU A 100 3.13 10.54 -10.58
C LEU A 100 4.58 11.00 -10.78
N GLU A 101 5.05 10.93 -12.02
CA GLU A 101 6.43 11.25 -12.37
C GLU A 101 6.49 12.22 -13.54
N ILE A 102 7.39 13.19 -13.46
CA ILE A 102 7.76 14.08 -14.56
C ILE A 102 9.24 13.86 -14.87
N SER A 103 9.58 13.56 -16.11
CA SER A 103 10.98 13.59 -16.56
C SER A 103 11.40 15.03 -16.88
N CYS A 104 12.52 15.47 -16.33
CA CYS A 104 13.07 16.81 -16.47
C CYS A 104 14.33 16.79 -17.36
N PRO A 105 14.66 17.90 -18.04
CA PRO A 105 15.84 18.00 -18.90
C PRO A 105 17.15 18.12 -18.11
N GLY A 106 17.06 18.46 -16.82
CA GLY A 106 18.18 18.71 -15.94
C GLY A 106 17.72 19.04 -14.52
N PRO A 107 18.66 19.15 -13.58
CA PRO A 107 18.37 19.30 -12.16
C PRO A 107 17.73 20.66 -11.85
N GLU A 108 18.08 21.73 -12.57
CA GLU A 108 17.49 23.06 -12.36
C GLU A 108 15.99 23.09 -12.65
N ALA A 109 15.56 22.39 -13.70
CA ALA A 109 14.14 22.25 -14.04
C ALA A 109 13.40 21.39 -13.01
N ALA A 110 14.02 20.29 -12.54
CA ALA A 110 13.44 19.44 -11.50
C ALA A 110 13.24 20.21 -10.19
N LEU A 111 14.24 20.98 -9.75
CA LEU A 111 14.16 21.82 -8.55
C LEU A 111 13.12 22.92 -8.69
N ALA A 112 13.05 23.59 -9.84
CA ALA A 112 12.04 24.61 -10.10
C ALA A 112 10.61 24.02 -10.02
N LEU A 113 10.40 22.83 -10.58
CA LEU A 113 9.10 22.16 -10.55
C LEU A 113 8.71 21.69 -9.14
N VAL A 114 9.67 21.18 -8.35
CA VAL A 114 9.47 20.88 -6.92
C VAL A 114 9.10 22.15 -6.15
N GLY A 115 9.77 23.28 -6.43
CA GLY A 115 9.44 24.58 -5.86
C GLY A 115 8.00 25.00 -6.16
N SER A 116 7.58 24.88 -7.42
CA SER A 116 6.19 25.15 -7.84
C SER A 116 5.19 24.21 -7.15
N ALA A 117 5.53 22.94 -6.94
CA ALA A 117 4.66 22.00 -6.21
C ALA A 117 4.45 22.41 -4.76
N ARG A 118 5.53 22.83 -4.10
CA ARG A 118 5.50 23.31 -2.71
C ARG A 118 4.56 24.51 -2.56
N ARG A 119 4.54 25.42 -3.54
CA ARG A 119 3.62 26.56 -3.56
C ARG A 119 2.14 26.15 -3.65
N LEU A 120 1.86 24.97 -4.20
CA LEU A 120 0.53 24.36 -4.26
C LEU A 120 0.22 23.47 -3.04
N ASN A 121 1.09 23.46 -2.02
CA ASN A 121 1.04 22.57 -0.85
C ASN A 121 1.14 21.07 -1.21
N ILE A 122 1.89 20.74 -2.27
CA ILE A 122 2.08 19.37 -2.74
C ILE A 122 3.53 18.95 -2.54
N VAL A 123 3.73 17.82 -1.85
CA VAL A 123 5.06 17.29 -1.55
C VAL A 123 5.58 16.48 -2.74
N ALA A 124 6.48 17.08 -3.52
CA ALA A 124 7.20 16.43 -4.61
C ALA A 124 8.70 16.26 -4.26
N LYS A 125 9.35 15.24 -4.84
CA LYS A 125 10.78 14.98 -4.64
C LYS A 125 11.50 14.89 -5.97
N ALA A 126 12.61 15.64 -6.12
CA ALA A 126 13.54 15.45 -7.22
C ALA A 126 14.41 14.21 -6.98
N ARG A 127 14.67 13.42 -8.03
CA ARG A 127 15.53 12.24 -8.02
C ARG A 127 16.16 12.05 -9.39
N GLU A 128 17.40 11.60 -9.43
CA GLU A 128 18.04 11.15 -10.66
C GLU A 128 17.84 9.64 -10.83
N VAL A 129 17.38 9.22 -12.01
CA VAL A 129 17.19 7.81 -12.35
C VAL A 129 17.81 7.55 -13.72
N ARG A 130 18.90 6.76 -13.75
CA ARG A 130 19.64 6.40 -14.97
C ARG A 130 20.10 7.63 -15.79
N GLY A 131 20.64 8.64 -15.11
CA GLY A 131 21.10 9.87 -15.77
C GLY A 131 19.98 10.81 -16.22
N VAL A 132 18.74 10.59 -15.76
CA VAL A 132 17.59 11.46 -16.05
C VAL A 132 17.02 12.00 -14.76
N ASP A 133 16.98 13.32 -14.63
CA ASP A 133 16.30 14.00 -13.53
C ASP A 133 14.79 13.79 -13.61
N ARG A 134 14.18 13.46 -12.48
CA ARG A 134 12.74 13.24 -12.36
C ARG A 134 12.20 13.91 -11.13
N VAL A 135 10.95 14.39 -11.24
CA VAL A 135 10.16 14.82 -10.10
C VAL A 135 9.08 13.78 -9.85
N VAL A 136 9.00 13.28 -8.61
CA VAL A 136 8.12 12.16 -8.24
C VAL A 136 7.23 12.56 -7.07
N ILE A 137 5.95 12.21 -7.17
CA ILE A 137 4.96 12.23 -6.09
C ILE A 137 4.49 10.79 -5.89
N ARG A 138 4.53 10.29 -4.65
CA ARG A 138 4.13 8.91 -4.31
C ARG A 138 2.89 8.82 -3.42
N ASP A 139 2.56 9.93 -2.76
CA ASP A 139 1.41 9.98 -1.88
C ASP A 139 0.13 10.09 -2.71
N GLY A 140 -0.84 9.21 -2.44
CA GLY A 140 -2.06 9.09 -3.25
C GLY A 140 -2.94 10.33 -3.15
N ASP A 141 -3.05 10.90 -1.95
CA ASP A 141 -3.81 12.12 -1.68
C ASP A 141 -3.14 13.33 -2.35
N ALA A 142 -1.82 13.45 -2.27
CA ALA A 142 -1.07 14.48 -2.98
C ALA A 142 -1.21 14.39 -4.51
N ILE A 143 -1.25 13.18 -5.08
CA ILE A 143 -1.50 12.98 -6.52
C ILE A 143 -2.91 13.47 -6.89
N SER A 144 -3.92 13.07 -6.11
CA SER A 144 -5.31 13.47 -6.33
C SER A 144 -5.51 14.99 -6.22
N ALA A 145 -4.91 15.60 -5.19
CA ALA A 145 -4.92 17.05 -4.99
C ALA A 145 -4.23 17.80 -6.14
N LEU A 146 -3.10 17.27 -6.65
CA LEU A 146 -2.43 17.85 -7.81
C LEU A 146 -3.33 17.79 -9.04
N LEU A 147 -3.83 16.60 -9.41
CA LEU A 147 -4.66 16.41 -10.60
C LEU A 147 -5.92 17.27 -10.57
N THR A 148 -6.53 17.42 -9.39
CA THR A 148 -7.67 18.33 -9.16
C THR A 148 -7.30 19.77 -9.48
N ARG A 149 -6.14 20.26 -8.99
CA ARG A 149 -5.65 21.61 -9.30
C ARG A 149 -5.28 21.79 -10.78
N LEU A 150 -4.84 20.73 -11.44
CA LEU A 150 -4.59 20.75 -12.89
C LEU A 150 -5.88 20.76 -13.71
N GLY A 151 -7.03 20.49 -13.09
CA GLY A 151 -8.34 20.46 -13.76
C GLY A 151 -8.70 19.12 -14.39
N ALA A 152 -8.02 18.04 -14.01
CA ALA A 152 -8.31 16.68 -14.48
C ALA A 152 -9.38 16.00 -13.59
N HIS A 153 -10.56 16.63 -13.47
CA HIS A 153 -11.59 16.22 -12.53
C HIS A 153 -12.16 14.83 -12.82
N GLN A 154 -12.40 14.48 -14.08
CA GLN A 154 -12.91 13.15 -14.45
C GLN A 154 -11.87 12.08 -14.16
N SER A 155 -10.61 12.34 -14.51
CA SER A 155 -9.52 11.41 -14.22
C SER A 155 -9.27 11.22 -12.73
N VAL A 156 -9.54 12.24 -11.90
CA VAL A 156 -9.46 12.13 -10.43
C VAL A 156 -10.55 11.20 -9.89
N LEU A 157 -11.78 11.27 -10.40
CA LEU A 157 -12.85 10.35 -9.98
C LEU A 157 -12.48 8.90 -10.28
N ASP A 158 -11.99 8.63 -11.48
CA ASP A 158 -11.53 7.30 -11.89
C ASP A 158 -10.33 6.83 -11.05
N TRP A 159 -9.42 7.74 -10.70
CA TRP A 159 -8.27 7.48 -9.83
C TRP A 159 -8.71 7.06 -8.42
N GLU A 160 -9.60 7.85 -7.80
CA GLU A 160 -10.10 7.58 -6.45
C GLU A 160 -10.92 6.29 -6.40
N GLU A 161 -11.76 6.02 -7.41
CA GLU A 161 -12.53 4.79 -7.47
C GLU A 161 -11.60 3.56 -7.50
N ARG A 162 -10.56 3.59 -8.33
CA ARG A 162 -9.57 2.51 -8.42
C ARG A 162 -8.80 2.34 -7.11
N ARG A 163 -8.45 3.44 -6.44
CA ARG A 163 -7.74 3.45 -5.16
C ARG A 163 -8.60 2.82 -4.05
N ILE A 164 -9.85 3.27 -3.88
CA ILE A 164 -10.78 2.74 -2.88
C ILE A 164 -11.02 1.25 -3.12
N ARG A 165 -11.30 0.85 -4.37
CA ARG A 165 -11.51 -0.55 -4.73
C ARG A 165 -10.32 -1.43 -4.34
N ARG A 166 -9.10 -0.92 -4.45
CA ARG A 166 -7.89 -1.64 -4.06
C ARG A 166 -7.73 -1.73 -2.54
N GLU A 167 -8.02 -0.66 -1.81
CA GLU A 167 -7.98 -0.64 -0.35
C GLU A 167 -8.96 -1.66 0.25
N VAL A 168 -10.21 -1.67 -0.23
CA VAL A 168 -11.23 -2.64 0.18
C VAL A 168 -10.76 -4.07 -0.08
N ARG A 169 -10.23 -4.37 -1.28
CA ARG A 169 -9.70 -5.71 -1.62
C ARG A 169 -8.51 -6.09 -0.75
N ALA A 170 -7.61 -5.15 -0.46
CA ALA A 170 -6.44 -5.42 0.38
C ALA A 170 -6.86 -5.76 1.81
N THR A 171 -7.82 -5.03 2.38
CA THR A 171 -8.39 -5.30 3.70
C THR A 171 -9.10 -6.66 3.74
N ALA A 172 -9.95 -6.95 2.74
CA ALA A 172 -10.63 -8.24 2.64
C ALA A 172 -9.64 -9.41 2.53
N ASN A 173 -8.59 -9.28 1.72
CA ASN A 173 -7.55 -10.32 1.60
C ASN A 173 -6.77 -10.52 2.89
N ARG A 174 -6.47 -9.44 3.64
CA ARG A 174 -5.80 -9.55 4.95
C ARG A 174 -6.68 -10.29 5.95
N LEU A 175 -7.98 -9.97 6.00
CA LEU A 175 -8.93 -10.63 6.88
C LEU A 175 -9.08 -12.11 6.53
N ALA A 176 -9.30 -12.43 5.26
CA ALA A 176 -9.41 -13.83 4.81
C ALA A 176 -8.15 -14.65 5.11
N ASN A 177 -6.95 -14.09 4.89
CA ASN A 177 -5.70 -14.76 5.22
C ASN A 177 -5.53 -14.95 6.73
N PHE A 178 -5.97 -13.98 7.53
CA PHE A 178 -5.94 -14.08 8.99
C PHE A 178 -6.89 -15.17 9.50
N ASP A 179 -8.10 -15.24 8.95
CA ASP A 179 -9.09 -16.25 9.30
C ASP A 179 -8.63 -17.66 8.91
N ASP A 180 -8.09 -17.85 7.70
CA ASP A 180 -7.53 -19.15 7.27
C ASP A 180 -6.34 -19.57 8.16
N ALA A 181 -5.42 -18.65 8.47
CA ALA A 181 -4.30 -18.94 9.36
C ALA A 181 -4.75 -19.30 10.78
N ASN A 182 -5.74 -18.59 11.33
CA ASN A 182 -6.28 -18.87 12.66
C ASN A 182 -7.07 -20.19 12.72
N LEU A 183 -7.88 -20.49 11.70
CA LEU A 183 -8.58 -21.76 11.56
C LEU A 183 -7.59 -22.93 11.53
N ARG A 184 -6.55 -22.83 10.69
CA ARG A 184 -5.51 -23.87 10.59
C ARG A 184 -4.75 -24.07 11.90
N ARG A 185 -4.30 -22.99 12.54
CA ARG A 185 -3.61 -23.06 13.84
C ARG A 185 -4.50 -23.70 14.90
N SER A 186 -5.75 -23.24 15.00
CA SER A 186 -6.69 -23.73 16.01
C SER A 186 -7.05 -25.20 15.79
N ALA A 187 -7.25 -25.61 14.53
CA ALA A 187 -7.50 -27.01 14.18
C ALA A 187 -6.30 -27.91 14.55
N ARG A 188 -5.07 -27.51 14.20
CA ARG A 188 -3.85 -28.26 14.57
C ARG A 188 -3.71 -28.38 16.09
N ALA A 189 -3.88 -27.27 16.82
CA ALA A 189 -3.82 -27.27 18.27
C ALA A 189 -4.90 -28.16 18.90
N ALA A 190 -6.11 -28.19 18.35
CA ALA A 190 -7.19 -29.05 18.84
C ALA A 190 -6.88 -30.55 18.65
N VAL A 191 -6.35 -30.94 17.48
CA VAL A 191 -5.93 -32.32 17.20
C VAL A 191 -4.75 -32.73 18.10
N ALA A 192 -3.75 -31.85 18.25
CA ALA A 192 -2.62 -32.09 19.15
C ALA A 192 -3.06 -32.25 20.61
N ALA A 193 -3.96 -31.37 21.09
CA ALA A 193 -4.53 -31.48 22.42
C ALA A 193 -5.35 -32.76 22.62
N GLY A 194 -6.05 -33.23 21.58
CA GLY A 194 -6.74 -34.53 21.55
C GLY A 194 -5.79 -35.70 21.76
N ALA A 195 -4.72 -35.77 20.96
CA ALA A 195 -3.71 -36.82 21.06
C ALA A 195 -3.00 -36.81 22.42
N ARG A 196 -2.62 -35.63 22.92
CA ARG A 196 -2.00 -35.48 24.25
C ARG A 196 -2.94 -35.88 25.38
N ALA A 197 -4.23 -35.55 25.29
CA ALA A 197 -5.22 -35.93 26.30
C ALA A 197 -5.41 -37.45 26.34
N ALA A 198 -5.46 -38.12 25.19
CA ALA A 198 -5.52 -39.58 25.13
C ALA A 198 -4.30 -40.21 25.82
N ARG A 199 -3.10 -39.71 25.51
CA ARG A 199 -1.86 -40.17 26.13
C ARG A 199 -1.80 -39.89 27.64
N ALA A 200 -2.32 -38.74 28.08
CA ALA A 200 -2.38 -38.38 29.49
C ALA A 200 -3.27 -39.34 30.29
N ILE A 201 -4.38 -39.78 29.69
CA ILE A 201 -5.29 -40.76 30.31
C ILE A 201 -4.58 -42.11 30.46
N GLU A 202 -3.83 -42.56 29.45
CA GLU A 202 -3.04 -43.80 29.52
C GLU A 202 -1.97 -43.77 30.62
N ILE A 203 -1.27 -42.63 30.79
CA ILE A 203 -0.17 -42.49 31.75
C ILE A 203 -0.68 -42.49 33.20
N LEU A 204 -1.76 -41.77 33.46
CA LEU A 204 -2.26 -41.56 34.82
C LEU A 204 -3.23 -42.66 35.28
N GLY A 205 -3.94 -43.32 34.37
CA GLY A 205 -4.86 -44.42 34.69
C GLY A 205 -5.91 -44.05 35.74
N GLU A 206 -5.96 -44.80 36.83
CA GLU A 206 -6.92 -44.61 37.93
C GLU A 206 -6.57 -43.43 38.87
N GLU A 207 -5.37 -42.86 38.77
CA GLU A 207 -4.93 -41.73 39.62
C GLU A 207 -5.54 -40.38 39.17
N ILE A 208 -6.32 -40.34 38.08
CA ILE A 208 -6.88 -39.11 37.49
C ILE A 208 -8.09 -38.64 38.30
N PRO A 209 -8.12 -37.37 38.76
CA PRO A 209 -9.33 -36.78 39.32
C PRO A 209 -10.49 -36.77 38.31
N GLU A 210 -11.69 -37.16 38.74
CA GLU A 210 -12.87 -37.35 37.88
C GLU A 210 -13.17 -36.13 36.98
N HIS A 211 -13.10 -34.92 37.54
CA HIS A 211 -13.32 -33.66 36.82
C HIS A 211 -12.28 -33.35 35.73
N LEU A 212 -11.07 -33.94 35.80
CA LEU A 212 -10.04 -33.86 34.77
C LEU A 212 -10.20 -34.97 33.73
N LEU A 213 -10.59 -36.16 34.18
CA LEU A 213 -10.88 -37.31 33.30
C LEU A 213 -12.03 -36.99 32.34
N GLU A 214 -13.11 -36.39 32.84
CA GLU A 214 -14.25 -35.94 32.03
C GLU A 214 -13.81 -34.97 30.92
N ALA A 215 -13.01 -33.95 31.28
CA ALA A 215 -12.50 -32.97 30.32
C ALA A 215 -11.53 -33.59 29.29
N GLY A 216 -10.72 -34.56 29.72
CA GLY A 216 -9.84 -35.35 28.85
C GLY A 216 -10.65 -36.17 27.84
N ASN A 217 -11.65 -36.92 28.31
CA ASN A 217 -12.53 -37.73 27.47
C ASN A 217 -13.31 -36.88 26.45
N LEU A 218 -13.82 -35.72 26.86
CA LEU A 218 -14.48 -34.78 25.94
C LEU A 218 -13.52 -34.34 24.81
N ARG A 219 -12.26 -34.06 25.14
CA ARG A 219 -11.24 -33.65 24.16
C ARG A 219 -10.80 -34.79 23.23
N VAL A 220 -10.75 -36.02 23.72
CA VAL A 220 -10.42 -37.22 22.91
C VAL A 220 -11.58 -37.58 21.97
N THR A 221 -12.82 -37.51 22.46
CA THR A 221 -14.02 -37.83 21.67
C THR A 221 -14.30 -36.78 20.59
N HIS A 222 -14.08 -35.50 20.91
CA HIS A 222 -14.38 -34.37 20.02
C HIS A 222 -13.11 -33.59 19.64
N GLN A 223 -12.18 -34.25 18.94
CA GLN A 223 -10.85 -33.71 18.63
C GLN A 223 -10.88 -32.46 17.75
N GLN A 224 -11.91 -32.32 16.92
CA GLN A 224 -12.09 -31.18 16.01
C GLN A 224 -12.90 -30.04 16.62
N ALA A 225 -13.53 -30.26 17.78
CA ALA A 225 -14.35 -29.24 18.42
C ALA A 225 -13.47 -28.15 19.06
N SER A 226 -13.91 -26.91 18.96
CA SER A 226 -13.33 -25.78 19.67
C SER A 226 -13.44 -25.95 21.19
N LEU A 227 -12.66 -25.18 21.96
CA LEU A 227 -12.76 -25.17 23.42
C LEU A 227 -14.13 -24.65 23.91
N GLU A 228 -14.78 -23.80 23.12
CA GLU A 228 -16.11 -23.28 23.43
C GLU A 228 -17.19 -24.36 23.25
N GLU A 229 -17.13 -25.09 22.14
CA GLU A 229 -18.02 -26.25 21.90
C GLU A 229 -17.82 -27.35 22.95
N LEU A 230 -16.58 -27.66 23.36
CA LEU A 230 -16.38 -28.61 24.45
C LEU A 230 -16.94 -28.14 25.78
N GLY A 231 -16.83 -26.84 26.07
CA GLY A 231 -17.37 -26.27 27.30
C GLY A 231 -18.90 -26.43 27.37
N ALA A 232 -19.58 -26.27 26.23
CA ALA A 232 -21.01 -26.48 26.10
C ALA A 232 -21.42 -27.96 26.20
N LEU A 233 -20.57 -28.89 25.76
CA LEU A 233 -20.81 -30.35 25.84
C LEU A 233 -20.57 -30.94 27.23
N ALA A 234 -19.86 -30.23 28.11
CA ALA A 234 -19.57 -30.70 29.45
C ALA A 234 -20.80 -30.64 30.36
N ASN A 235 -20.86 -31.50 31.39
CA ASN A 235 -21.98 -31.54 32.32
C ASN A 235 -21.49 -31.45 33.78
N PRO A 236 -21.65 -30.29 34.46
CA PRO A 236 -22.37 -29.09 34.02
C PRO A 236 -21.62 -28.29 32.94
N PRO A 237 -22.34 -27.51 32.10
CA PRO A 237 -21.73 -26.64 31.09
C PRO A 237 -20.72 -25.69 31.72
N MET A 238 -19.59 -25.50 31.04
CA MET A 238 -18.50 -24.69 31.54
C MET A 238 -17.99 -23.71 30.49
N THR A 239 -17.37 -22.63 30.94
CA THR A 239 -16.77 -21.64 30.04
C THR A 239 -15.56 -22.24 29.32
N LYS A 240 -15.23 -21.67 28.16
CA LYS A 240 -14.03 -21.97 27.37
C LYS A 240 -12.77 -22.07 28.24
N ASP A 241 -12.57 -21.13 29.15
CA ASP A 241 -11.38 -21.08 30.01
C ASP A 241 -11.38 -22.15 31.10
N ALA A 242 -12.56 -22.50 31.63
CA ALA A 242 -12.69 -23.56 32.63
C ALA A 242 -12.30 -24.92 32.05
N ILE A 243 -12.80 -25.27 30.85
CA ILE A 243 -12.42 -26.52 30.19
C ILE A 243 -10.95 -26.52 29.73
N ALA A 244 -10.48 -25.40 29.17
CA ALA A 244 -9.07 -25.25 28.80
C ALA A 244 -8.13 -25.39 30.02
N GLY A 245 -8.55 -24.87 31.17
CA GLY A 245 -7.83 -25.01 32.44
C GLY A 245 -7.78 -26.46 32.93
N ARG A 246 -8.90 -27.20 32.84
CA ARG A 246 -8.95 -28.62 33.20
C ARG A 246 -8.03 -29.46 32.30
N ILE A 247 -8.11 -29.27 30.98
CA ILE A 247 -7.24 -29.98 30.02
C ILE A 247 -5.77 -29.69 30.30
N ARG A 248 -5.38 -28.42 30.51
CA ARG A 248 -3.99 -28.07 30.84
C ARG A 248 -3.50 -28.73 32.13
N ARG A 249 -4.33 -28.79 33.17
CA ARG A 249 -3.97 -29.46 34.43
C ARG A 249 -3.82 -30.97 34.25
N LEU A 250 -4.68 -31.62 33.46
CA LEU A 250 -4.55 -33.03 33.12
C LEU A 250 -3.19 -33.32 32.45
N LEU A 251 -2.84 -32.53 31.43
CA LEU A 251 -1.57 -32.70 30.71
C LEU A 251 -0.36 -32.48 31.63
N ALA A 252 -0.37 -31.43 32.44
CA ALA A 252 0.72 -31.15 33.38
C ALA A 252 0.90 -32.26 34.43
N MET A 253 -0.21 -32.84 34.91
CA MET A 253 -0.16 -33.98 35.84
C MET A 253 0.44 -35.22 35.17
N ALA A 254 0.05 -35.51 33.93
CA ALA A 254 0.59 -36.64 33.17
C ALA A 254 2.06 -36.45 32.81
N ASP A 255 2.48 -35.26 32.39
CA ASP A 255 3.88 -34.96 32.06
C ASP A 255 4.79 -35.07 33.30
N LYS A 256 4.31 -34.65 34.47
CA LYS A 256 5.01 -34.85 35.74
C LYS A 256 5.16 -36.33 36.07
N ARG A 257 4.07 -37.11 35.97
CA ARG A 257 4.09 -38.55 36.24
C ARG A 257 5.00 -39.31 35.27
N ALA A 258 4.98 -38.94 33.99
CA ALA A 258 5.87 -39.49 32.98
C ALA A 258 7.35 -39.27 33.31
N SER A 259 7.70 -38.06 33.77
CA SER A 259 9.05 -37.74 34.22
C SER A 259 9.48 -38.55 35.45
N GLU A 260 8.59 -38.79 36.40
CA GLU A 260 8.87 -39.61 37.60
C GLU A 260 9.08 -41.09 37.24
N LEU A 261 8.34 -41.59 36.26
CA LEU A 261 8.41 -42.98 35.78
C LEU A 261 9.51 -43.20 34.72
N GLY A 262 10.16 -42.14 34.23
CA GLY A 262 11.17 -42.20 33.18
C GLY A 262 10.62 -42.62 31.81
N ILE A 263 9.33 -42.41 31.56
CA ILE A 263 8.67 -42.75 30.28
C ILE A 263 8.48 -41.49 29.41
N PRO A 264 8.27 -41.64 28.08
CA PRO A 264 8.00 -40.49 27.21
C PRO A 264 6.74 -39.71 27.64
N ASN A 265 6.83 -38.38 27.57
CA ASN A 265 5.77 -37.45 27.97
C ASN A 265 4.56 -37.45 27.00
N THR A 266 3.57 -36.59 27.25
CA THR A 266 2.35 -36.51 26.42
C THR A 266 2.61 -36.05 24.98
N GLU A 267 3.77 -35.47 24.68
CA GLU A 267 4.14 -34.94 23.36
C GLU A 267 4.83 -35.97 22.47
N ALA A 268 5.27 -37.11 23.03
CA ALA A 268 6.08 -38.10 22.33
C ALA A 268 5.42 -38.74 21.08
N GLY A 269 4.09 -38.64 20.95
CA GLY A 269 3.32 -39.15 19.81
C GLY A 269 2.92 -38.09 18.77
N LEU A 270 3.34 -36.82 18.95
CA LEU A 270 2.96 -35.74 18.04
C LEU A 270 3.91 -35.65 16.85
N THR A 271 3.35 -35.45 15.66
CA THR A 271 4.16 -35.14 14.47
C THR A 271 4.70 -33.71 14.55
N PRO A 272 5.83 -33.38 13.88
CA PRO A 272 6.38 -32.03 13.86
C PRO A 272 5.37 -30.96 13.42
N ASP A 273 4.52 -31.28 12.43
CA ASP A 273 3.47 -30.39 11.92
C ASP A 273 2.39 -30.04 12.97
N MET A 274 2.24 -30.87 14.01
CA MET A 274 1.33 -30.67 15.12
C MET A 274 1.96 -29.90 16.29
N LEU A 275 3.29 -29.84 16.34
CA LEU A 275 4.07 -29.12 17.36
C LEU A 275 4.32 -27.65 16.96
N ASP A 276 4.43 -27.36 15.66
CA ASP A 276 4.71 -26.00 15.12
C ASP A 276 3.46 -25.09 14.99
N ALA A 277 2.56 -25.10 15.98
CA ALA A 277 1.31 -24.31 15.97
C ALA A 277 1.45 -22.90 16.57
#